data_AF-A5KUE0-F1
#
_entry.id   AF-A5KUE0-F1
#
_cell.length_a   1.000
_cell.length_b   1.000
_cell.length_c   1.000
_cell.angle_alpha   90.00
_cell.angle_beta   90.00
_cell.angle_gamma   90.00
#
_symmetry.space_group_name_H-M   'P 1'
#
loop_
_entity.id
_entity.type
_entity.pdbx_description
1 polymer ?
#
loop_
_entity_poly.entity_id
_entity_poly.type
_entity_poly.pdbx_seq_one_letter_code
_entity_poly.pdbx_strand_id
1 'polypeptide(L)'
;MNNEFPNDFLWGGAVAAHQLEGGWDANGKGVSVVDVLTAGAHGVQRRITDGVIDGENYPNQVAVDFYHRYKEDIKLFAEMGFKCFRTSIAWTRIFPNGDEAEPCEAGLKFYDDLFDELLKYDIQPVVTLSHFEMPYHLAKEYGGWMNRKVIDFFVKYSTTVMERYQHKVKYWMTFNEINNQITPRQTSSDGCVLV
;
A
#
# COMPACT_ATOMS: atom_id res chain seq x y z
N MET A 1 -12.26 26.13 -30.28
CA MET A 1 -11.95 25.62 -28.93
C MET A 1 -10.87 24.58 -29.09
N ASN A 2 -9.75 24.71 -28.37
CA ASN A 2 -8.72 23.67 -28.34
C ASN A 2 -9.22 22.55 -27.43
N ASN A 3 -9.50 21.38 -28.00
CA ASN A 3 -10.00 20.19 -27.30
C ASN A 3 -8.85 19.27 -26.85
N GLU A 4 -7.68 19.83 -26.59
CA GLU A 4 -6.47 19.09 -26.25
C GLU A 4 -6.25 19.07 -24.73
N PHE A 5 -5.68 17.98 -24.23
CA PHE A 5 -5.22 17.94 -22.84
C PHE A 5 -4.09 18.96 -22.61
N PRO A 6 -3.92 19.47 -21.38
CA PRO A 6 -2.74 20.25 -21.03
C PRO A 6 -1.44 19.53 -21.40
N ASN A 7 -0.42 20.28 -21.82
CA ASN A 7 0.89 19.71 -22.20
C ASN A 7 1.56 18.94 -21.05
N ASP A 8 1.22 19.27 -19.81
CA ASP A 8 1.71 18.68 -18.58
C ASP A 8 0.71 17.68 -17.96
N PHE A 9 -0.28 17.20 -18.73
CA PHE A 9 -1.21 16.18 -18.26
C PHE A 9 -0.45 14.92 -17.82
N LEU A 10 -0.70 14.48 -16.57
CA LEU A 10 0.01 13.38 -15.93
C LEU A 10 -0.53 12.02 -16.35
N TRP A 11 -0.19 11.59 -17.56
CA TRP A 11 -0.43 10.22 -18.02
C TRP A 11 0.38 9.22 -17.18
N GLY A 12 -0.22 8.11 -16.80
CA GLY A 12 0.43 7.11 -15.95
C GLY A 12 -0.40 5.86 -15.72
N GLY A 13 0.04 5.05 -14.76
CA GLY A 13 -0.63 3.84 -14.29
C GLY A 13 -0.75 3.82 -12.77
N ALA A 14 -1.66 3.00 -12.26
CA ALA A 14 -1.96 2.92 -10.83
C ALA A 14 -2.04 1.49 -10.32
N VAL A 15 -1.46 1.26 -9.14
CA VAL A 15 -1.45 -0.02 -8.41
C VAL A 15 -1.53 0.26 -6.89
N ALA A 16 -1.58 -0.80 -6.08
CA ALA A 16 -1.44 -0.76 -4.63
C ALA A 16 -0.39 -1.78 -4.17
N ALA A 17 0.45 -1.42 -3.19
CA ALA A 17 1.59 -2.21 -2.73
C ALA A 17 1.24 -3.68 -2.47
N HIS A 18 0.24 -3.96 -1.64
CA HIS A 18 -0.20 -5.34 -1.37
C HIS A 18 -0.66 -6.15 -2.60
N GLN A 19 -1.02 -5.51 -3.71
CA GLN A 19 -1.50 -6.19 -4.92
C GLN A 19 -0.38 -6.58 -5.88
N LEU A 20 0.79 -5.95 -5.78
CA LEU A 20 1.90 -6.20 -6.72
C LEU A 20 3.24 -6.53 -6.07
N GLU A 21 3.55 -5.96 -4.89
CA GLU A 21 4.89 -6.05 -4.30
C GLU A 21 5.30 -7.48 -4.01
N GLY A 22 4.48 -8.24 -3.28
CA GLY A 22 4.94 -9.48 -2.66
C GLY A 22 5.99 -9.20 -1.59
N GLY A 23 6.91 -10.15 -1.35
CA GLY A 23 7.93 -10.01 -0.31
C GLY A 23 7.31 -9.62 1.04
N TRP A 24 6.22 -10.30 1.41
CA TRP A 24 5.30 -9.88 2.44
C TRP A 24 5.87 -9.93 3.86
N ASP A 25 6.88 -10.76 4.08
CA ASP A 25 7.65 -10.94 5.32
C ASP A 25 9.12 -10.51 5.18
N ALA A 26 9.49 -9.97 4.02
CA ALA A 26 10.86 -9.58 3.72
C ALA A 26 11.26 -8.31 4.49
N ASN A 27 12.50 -8.30 4.97
CA ASN A 27 13.18 -7.12 5.54
C ASN A 27 12.37 -6.40 6.63
N GLY A 28 11.71 -7.19 7.50
CA GLY A 28 10.99 -6.68 8.66
C GLY A 28 9.61 -6.13 8.36
N LYS A 29 9.04 -6.35 7.16
CA LYS A 29 7.63 -6.05 6.90
C LYS A 29 6.73 -6.89 7.83
N GLY A 30 5.77 -6.22 8.47
CA GLY A 30 4.76 -6.88 9.30
C GLY A 30 3.59 -7.47 8.50
N VAL A 31 2.76 -8.24 9.20
CA VAL A 31 1.53 -8.81 8.64
C VAL A 31 0.49 -7.70 8.46
N SER A 32 -0.04 -7.53 7.26
CA SER A 32 -1.18 -6.65 6.98
C SER A 32 -2.51 -7.40 6.99
N VAL A 33 -3.61 -6.66 7.04
CA VAL A 33 -4.97 -7.25 6.97
C VAL A 33 -5.25 -8.05 5.69
N VAL A 34 -4.49 -7.83 4.61
CA VAL A 34 -4.60 -8.57 3.34
C VAL A 34 -3.67 -9.79 3.27
N ASP A 35 -2.65 -9.88 4.12
CA ASP A 35 -1.76 -11.05 4.22
C ASP A 35 -2.46 -12.25 4.87
N VAL A 36 -3.60 -12.02 5.54
CA VAL A 36 -4.49 -13.03 6.15
C VAL A 36 -5.79 -13.21 5.35
N LEU A 37 -5.84 -12.72 4.11
CA LEU A 37 -7.02 -12.79 3.26
C LEU A 37 -6.81 -13.83 2.15
N THR A 38 -7.51 -14.97 2.22
CA THR A 38 -7.31 -16.07 1.28
C THR A 38 -7.69 -15.70 -0.16
N ALA A 39 -7.23 -16.48 -1.13
CA ALA A 39 -7.76 -16.44 -2.49
C ALA A 39 -9.27 -16.71 -2.51
N GLY A 40 -9.93 -16.16 -3.51
CA GLY A 40 -11.34 -16.42 -3.83
C GLY A 40 -11.50 -16.57 -5.34
N ALA A 41 -12.74 -16.65 -5.81
CA ALA A 41 -13.07 -16.75 -7.22
C ALA A 41 -14.48 -16.19 -7.47
N HIS A 42 -14.93 -16.18 -8.73
CA HIS A 42 -16.32 -15.82 -9.01
C HIS A 42 -17.28 -16.76 -8.26
N GLY A 43 -18.14 -16.19 -7.40
CA GLY A 43 -19.05 -16.95 -6.53
C GLY A 43 -18.42 -17.50 -5.24
N VAL A 44 -17.11 -17.34 -5.04
CA VAL A 44 -16.38 -17.80 -3.85
C VAL A 44 -15.71 -16.61 -3.16
N GLN A 45 -16.25 -16.22 -2.01
CA GLN A 45 -15.71 -15.11 -1.22
C GLN A 45 -14.31 -15.44 -0.69
N ARG A 46 -13.46 -14.42 -0.61
CA ARG A 46 -12.21 -14.47 0.15
C ARG A 46 -12.55 -14.60 1.64
N ARG A 47 -11.72 -15.33 2.39
CA ARG A 47 -11.90 -15.50 3.83
C ARG A 47 -10.78 -14.79 4.58
N ILE A 48 -11.14 -14.09 5.65
CA ILE A 48 -10.18 -13.53 6.60
C ILE A 48 -9.87 -14.64 7.62
N THR A 49 -8.60 -14.94 7.82
CA THR A 49 -8.12 -15.93 8.80
C THR A 49 -7.61 -15.24 10.07
N ASP A 50 -7.53 -16.00 11.17
CA ASP A 50 -6.88 -15.53 12.40
C ASP A 50 -5.36 -15.71 12.29
N GLY A 51 -4.71 -14.74 11.66
CA GLY A 51 -3.31 -14.84 11.26
C GLY A 51 -3.10 -15.67 9.99
N VAL A 52 -1.84 -15.89 9.63
CA VAL A 52 -1.45 -16.71 8.49
C VAL A 52 -1.47 -18.18 8.89
N ILE A 53 -2.26 -18.98 8.18
CA ILE A 53 -2.44 -20.41 8.42
C ILE A 53 -1.74 -21.23 7.34
N ASP A 54 -0.89 -22.17 7.76
CA ASP A 54 -0.20 -23.09 6.85
C ASP A 54 -1.18 -23.90 5.98
N GLY A 55 -0.87 -24.00 4.68
CA GLY A 55 -1.68 -24.72 3.71
C GLY A 55 -2.83 -23.91 3.08
N GLU A 56 -3.11 -22.70 3.59
CA GLU A 56 -4.01 -21.75 2.93
C GLU A 56 -3.30 -20.96 1.82
N ASN A 57 -4.06 -20.47 0.84
CA ASN A 57 -3.52 -19.69 -0.26
C ASN A 57 -3.78 -18.19 -0.04
N TYR A 58 -2.72 -17.41 0.22
CA TYR A 58 -2.76 -15.96 0.36
C TYR A 58 -2.07 -15.29 -0.85
N PRO A 59 -2.83 -14.87 -1.87
CA PRO A 59 -2.23 -14.43 -3.14
C PRO A 59 -1.38 -13.15 -3.00
N ASN A 60 -1.67 -12.32 -1.98
CA ASN A 60 -0.95 -11.09 -1.70
C ASN A 60 0.48 -11.31 -1.20
N GLN A 61 0.79 -12.50 -0.67
CA GLN A 61 2.10 -12.79 -0.09
C GLN A 61 3.22 -12.80 -1.14
N VAL A 62 2.91 -13.26 -2.36
CA VAL A 62 3.82 -13.24 -3.52
C VAL A 62 3.43 -12.18 -4.54
N ALA A 63 2.12 -11.96 -4.75
CA ALA A 63 1.59 -11.05 -5.76
C ALA A 63 2.22 -11.29 -7.15
N VAL A 64 2.84 -10.27 -7.75
CA VAL A 64 3.62 -10.39 -9.01
C VAL A 64 5.12 -10.15 -8.80
N ASP A 65 5.56 -10.16 -7.54
CA ASP A 65 6.95 -10.01 -7.14
C ASP A 65 7.62 -8.68 -7.55
N PHE A 66 6.83 -7.59 -7.58
CA PHE A 66 7.36 -6.26 -7.89
C PHE A 66 8.42 -5.81 -6.88
N TYR A 67 8.38 -6.29 -5.64
CA TYR A 67 9.38 -5.99 -4.60
C TYR A 67 10.82 -6.27 -5.07
N HIS A 68 11.03 -7.34 -5.84
CA HIS A 68 12.35 -7.69 -6.37
C HIS A 68 12.57 -7.18 -7.81
N ARG A 69 11.51 -6.89 -8.56
CA ARG A 69 11.53 -6.64 -10.01
C ARG A 69 11.19 -5.20 -10.43
N TYR A 70 10.99 -4.31 -9.46
CA TYR A 70 10.50 -2.95 -9.74
C TYR A 70 11.38 -2.17 -10.73
N LYS A 71 12.69 -2.45 -10.81
CA LYS A 71 13.58 -1.74 -11.74
C LYS A 71 13.28 -2.10 -13.19
N GLU A 72 13.07 -3.38 -13.46
CA GLU A 72 12.67 -3.88 -14.78
C GLU A 72 11.27 -3.38 -15.15
N ASP A 73 10.34 -3.41 -14.19
CA ASP A 73 8.97 -2.98 -14.41
C ASP A 73 8.87 -1.46 -14.65
N ILE A 74 9.63 -0.64 -13.91
CA ILE A 74 9.72 0.81 -14.14
C ILE A 74 10.29 1.14 -15.51
N LYS A 75 11.25 0.35 -16.00
CA LYS A 75 11.78 0.51 -17.36
C LYS A 75 10.67 0.35 -18.41
N LEU A 76 9.72 -0.58 -18.20
CA LEU A 76 8.56 -0.73 -19.07
C LEU A 76 7.61 0.47 -18.97
N PHE A 77 7.40 1.03 -17.77
CA PHE A 77 6.60 2.25 -17.60
C PHE A 77 7.22 3.44 -18.36
N ALA A 78 8.56 3.55 -18.34
CA ALA A 78 9.29 4.55 -19.08
C ALA A 78 9.19 4.33 -20.60
N GLU A 79 9.23 3.08 -21.09
CA GLU A 79 9.01 2.74 -22.49
C GLU A 79 7.62 3.18 -22.99
N MET A 80 6.59 3.07 -22.14
CA MET A 80 5.24 3.58 -22.41
C MET A 80 5.14 5.12 -22.32
N GLY A 81 6.17 5.81 -21.81
CA GLY A 81 6.20 7.26 -21.70
C GLY A 81 5.41 7.82 -20.51
N PHE A 82 5.31 7.09 -19.40
CA PHE A 82 4.63 7.57 -18.19
C PHE A 82 5.20 8.91 -17.71
N LYS A 83 4.31 9.78 -17.23
CA LYS A 83 4.63 11.04 -16.53
C LYS A 83 4.46 10.90 -15.03
N CYS A 84 3.60 9.97 -14.60
CA CYS A 84 3.46 9.61 -13.20
C CYS A 84 3.23 8.11 -13.03
N PHE A 85 3.47 7.64 -11.81
CA PHE A 85 3.13 6.29 -11.39
C PHE A 85 2.50 6.34 -10.01
N ARG A 86 1.27 5.85 -9.90
CA ARG A 86 0.54 5.78 -8.63
C ARG A 86 0.75 4.43 -7.97
N THR A 87 1.23 4.45 -6.73
CA THR A 87 1.27 3.28 -5.84
C THR A 87 0.89 3.68 -4.41
N SER A 88 0.86 2.73 -3.49
CA SER A 88 0.83 2.99 -2.05
C SER A 88 2.19 2.71 -1.42
N ILE A 89 2.43 3.34 -0.27
CA ILE A 89 3.46 2.87 0.66
C ILE A 89 2.76 1.86 1.57
N ALA A 90 3.29 0.63 1.65
CA ALA A 90 2.79 -0.38 2.56
C ALA A 90 3.09 0.05 4.00
N TRP A 91 2.05 0.39 4.76
CA TRP A 91 2.17 0.81 6.16
C TRP A 91 2.99 -0.19 6.97
N THR A 92 2.77 -1.50 6.76
CA THR A 92 3.49 -2.58 7.43
C THR A 92 4.97 -2.69 7.07
N ARG A 93 5.47 -2.01 6.03
CA ARG A 93 6.91 -1.89 5.81
C ARG A 93 7.53 -0.80 6.67
N ILE A 94 6.77 0.23 7.04
CA ILE A 94 7.27 1.38 7.80
C ILE A 94 7.05 1.18 9.30
N PHE A 95 5.86 0.74 9.68
CA PHE A 95 5.50 0.37 11.05
C PHE A 95 4.85 -1.02 11.02
N PRO A 96 5.65 -2.10 11.19
CA PRO A 96 5.21 -3.49 11.05
C PRO A 96 3.96 -3.86 11.86
N ASN A 97 3.91 -3.45 13.11
CA ASN A 97 2.77 -3.59 14.01
C ASN A 97 1.91 -2.33 14.03
N GLY A 98 2.47 -1.17 13.70
CA GLY A 98 1.76 0.10 13.59
C GLY A 98 1.90 0.99 14.84
N ASP A 99 2.33 0.43 15.97
CA ASP A 99 2.47 1.12 17.26
C ASP A 99 3.93 1.26 17.73
N GLU A 100 4.91 0.93 16.88
CA GLU A 100 6.32 1.08 17.22
C GLU A 100 6.73 2.54 17.45
N ALA A 101 7.74 2.73 18.29
CA ALA A 101 8.33 4.04 18.56
C ALA A 101 9.11 4.59 17.36
N GLU A 102 9.80 3.74 16.61
CA GLU A 102 10.65 4.12 15.48
C GLU A 102 10.22 3.35 14.22
N PRO A 103 10.35 3.96 13.02
CA PRO A 103 10.04 3.28 11.78
C PRO A 103 11.09 2.22 11.42
N CYS A 104 10.69 1.25 10.60
CA CYS A 104 11.60 0.29 10.00
C CYS A 104 12.36 0.95 8.84
N GLU A 105 13.67 1.16 9.04
CA GLU A 105 14.54 1.79 8.03
C GLU A 105 14.63 0.97 6.73
N ALA A 106 14.54 -0.36 6.79
CA ALA A 106 14.59 -1.18 5.58
C ALA A 106 13.35 -0.94 4.68
N GLY A 107 12.18 -0.71 5.29
CA GLY A 107 10.98 -0.30 4.55
C GLY A 107 11.12 1.11 3.97
N LEU A 108 11.67 2.06 4.74
CA LEU A 108 11.91 3.41 4.25
C LEU A 108 12.87 3.41 3.06
N LYS A 109 13.95 2.63 3.16
CA LYS A 109 14.95 2.49 2.11
C LYS A 109 14.37 1.86 0.84
N PHE A 110 13.48 0.88 0.95
CA PHE A 110 12.84 0.29 -0.23
C PHE A 110 12.11 1.35 -1.06
N TYR A 111 11.33 2.23 -0.43
CA TYR A 111 10.63 3.29 -1.15
C TYR A 111 11.57 4.42 -1.59
N ASP A 112 12.69 4.66 -0.89
CA ASP A 112 13.75 5.53 -1.42
C ASP A 112 14.26 5.00 -2.77
N ASP A 113 14.62 3.73 -2.82
CA ASP A 113 15.17 3.10 -4.04
C ASP A 113 14.12 3.04 -5.15
N LEU A 114 12.85 2.76 -4.81
CA LEU A 114 11.73 2.76 -5.75
C LEU A 114 11.50 4.14 -6.37
N PHE A 115 11.42 5.18 -5.53
CA PHE A 115 11.18 6.54 -6.00
C PHE A 115 12.38 7.09 -6.76
N ASP A 116 13.61 6.74 -6.37
CA ASP A 116 14.81 7.12 -7.11
C ASP A 116 14.84 6.49 -8.51
N GLU A 117 14.42 5.22 -8.64
CA GLU A 117 14.32 4.59 -9.95
C GLU A 117 13.21 5.21 -10.82
N LEU A 118 12.06 5.60 -10.25
CA LEU A 118 11.02 6.34 -10.99
C LEU A 118 11.53 7.70 -11.49
N LEU A 119 12.16 8.47 -10.59
CA LEU A 119 12.64 9.82 -10.89
C LEU A 119 13.78 9.82 -11.90
N LYS A 120 14.58 8.75 -11.97
CA LYS A 120 15.59 8.54 -13.02
C LYS A 120 15.01 8.54 -14.44
N TYR A 121 13.73 8.18 -14.60
CA TYR A 121 13.01 8.22 -15.87
C TYR A 121 12.01 9.39 -15.97
N ASP A 122 12.15 10.41 -15.11
CA ASP A 122 11.24 11.55 -15.02
C ASP A 122 9.77 11.19 -14.70
N ILE A 123 9.55 10.03 -14.07
CA ILE A 123 8.21 9.57 -13.66
C ILE A 123 7.93 10.10 -12.24
N GLN A 124 6.92 10.95 -12.08
CA GLN A 124 6.55 11.48 -10.77
C GLN A 124 5.79 10.43 -9.94
N PRO A 125 6.22 10.13 -8.71
CA PRO A 125 5.44 9.27 -7.82
C PRO A 125 4.14 9.96 -7.38
N VAL A 126 3.06 9.19 -7.35
CA VAL A 126 1.78 9.57 -6.75
C VAL A 126 1.47 8.55 -5.65
N VAL A 127 1.49 8.97 -4.39
CA VAL A 127 1.47 8.04 -3.26
C VAL A 127 0.13 8.06 -2.54
N THR A 128 -0.42 6.88 -2.30
CA THR A 128 -1.58 6.69 -1.39
C THR A 128 -1.08 6.16 -0.05
N LEU A 129 -1.42 6.82 1.05
CA LEU A 129 -0.91 6.48 2.39
C LEU A 129 -1.55 5.20 2.95
N SER A 130 -2.89 5.11 2.95
CA SER A 130 -3.63 3.90 3.31
C SER A 130 -4.39 3.35 2.10
N HIS A 131 -4.08 2.11 1.73
CA HIS A 131 -4.66 1.44 0.57
C HIS A 131 -5.04 -0.01 0.89
N PHE A 132 -5.97 -0.17 1.84
CA PHE A 132 -6.51 -1.46 2.29
C PHE A 132 -5.52 -2.42 2.98
N GLU A 133 -4.36 -1.91 3.43
CA GLU A 133 -3.23 -2.75 3.88
C GLU A 133 -2.67 -2.36 5.26
N MET A 134 -3.53 -1.86 6.15
CA MET A 134 -3.12 -1.52 7.51
C MET A 134 -2.50 -2.73 8.26
N PRO A 135 -1.63 -2.49 9.25
CA PRO A 135 -1.07 -3.56 10.08
C PRO A 135 -2.16 -4.39 10.76
N TYR A 136 -2.05 -5.71 10.62
CA TYR A 136 -3.00 -6.66 11.22
C TYR A 136 -3.02 -6.56 12.75
N HIS A 137 -1.87 -6.24 13.36
CA HIS A 137 -1.74 -5.95 14.79
C HIS A 137 -2.70 -4.84 15.24
N LEU A 138 -2.80 -3.73 14.49
CA LEU A 138 -3.73 -2.66 14.83
C LEU A 138 -5.20 -3.12 14.77
N ALA A 139 -5.53 -4.00 13.81
CA ALA A 139 -6.87 -4.59 13.74
C ALA A 139 -7.16 -5.48 14.96
N LYS A 140 -6.21 -6.32 15.38
CA LYS A 140 -6.37 -7.29 16.47
C LYS A 140 -6.32 -6.66 17.86
N GLU A 141 -5.29 -5.87 18.15
CA GLU A 141 -5.04 -5.34 19.49
C GLU A 141 -5.84 -4.08 19.78
N TYR A 142 -6.15 -3.29 18.76
CA TYR A 142 -6.84 -2.01 18.91
C TYR A 142 -8.25 -2.01 18.33
N GLY A 143 -8.69 -3.03 17.59
CA GLY A 143 -9.98 -3.01 16.90
C GLY A 143 -9.97 -2.09 15.66
N GLY A 144 -8.79 -1.86 15.10
CA GLY A 144 -8.59 -1.00 13.93
C GLY A 144 -9.09 0.44 14.14
N TRP A 145 -9.66 1.02 13.09
CA TRP A 145 -10.12 2.41 13.08
C TRP A 145 -11.24 2.75 14.07
N MET A 146 -11.87 1.76 14.71
CA MET A 146 -12.82 2.02 15.80
C MET A 146 -12.15 2.61 17.05
N ASN A 147 -10.83 2.45 17.17
CA ASN A 147 -10.06 2.96 18.29
C ASN A 147 -9.32 4.24 17.93
N ARG A 148 -9.58 5.29 18.70
CA ARG A 148 -9.04 6.63 18.48
C ARG A 148 -7.51 6.68 18.47
N LYS A 149 -6.82 5.75 19.15
CA LYS A 149 -5.35 5.67 19.12
C LYS A 149 -4.79 5.41 17.72
N VAL A 150 -5.54 4.71 16.86
CA VAL A 150 -5.12 4.41 15.48
C VAL A 150 -4.99 5.67 14.62
N ILE A 151 -5.69 6.75 14.98
CA ILE A 151 -5.50 8.06 14.36
C ILE A 151 -4.06 8.54 14.57
N ASP A 152 -3.55 8.48 15.81
CA ASP A 152 -2.20 8.94 16.13
C ASP A 152 -1.14 8.06 15.47
N PHE A 153 -1.37 6.74 15.41
CA PHE A 153 -0.49 5.81 14.69
C PHE A 153 -0.43 6.13 13.19
N PHE A 154 -1.58 6.40 12.56
CA PHE A 154 -1.62 6.77 11.15
C PHE A 154 -0.96 8.12 10.87
N VAL A 155 -1.21 9.12 11.72
CA VAL A 155 -0.58 10.45 11.57
C VAL A 155 0.92 10.31 11.71
N LYS A 156 1.42 9.54 12.69
CA LYS A 156 2.86 9.26 12.84
C LYS A 156 3.44 8.63 11.58
N TYR A 157 2.83 7.55 11.08
CA TYR A 157 3.24 6.90 9.83
C TYR A 157 3.27 7.90 8.66
N SER A 158 2.20 8.68 8.51
CA SER A 158 2.05 9.67 7.44
C SER A 158 3.14 10.74 7.52
N THR A 159 3.37 11.31 8.70
CA THR A 159 4.42 12.32 8.92
C THR A 159 5.78 11.74 8.60
N THR A 160 6.12 10.54 9.08
CA THR A 160 7.40 9.89 8.80
C THR A 160 7.69 9.77 7.30
N VAL A 161 6.74 9.25 6.53
CA VAL A 161 6.96 9.05 5.08
C VAL A 161 6.92 10.37 4.31
N MET A 162 6.05 11.31 4.69
CA MET A 162 6.01 12.62 4.05
C MET A 162 7.28 13.42 4.31
N GLU A 163 7.85 13.35 5.52
CA GLU A 163 9.14 13.96 5.84
C GLU A 163 10.31 13.29 5.11
N ARG A 164 10.35 11.95 5.07
CA ARG A 164 11.39 11.20 4.35
C ARG A 164 11.39 11.51 2.86
N TYR A 165 10.20 11.58 2.24
CA TYR A 165 10.07 11.70 0.78
C TYR A 165 9.64 13.09 0.30
N GLN A 166 9.70 14.13 1.15
CA GLN A 166 9.26 15.50 0.84
C GLN A 166 9.86 16.12 -0.43
N HIS A 167 11.05 15.66 -0.84
CA HIS A 167 11.73 16.12 -2.05
C HIS A 167 11.60 15.16 -3.25
N LYS A 168 10.97 13.99 -3.06
CA LYS A 168 10.79 12.95 -4.09
C LYS A 168 9.34 12.83 -4.54
N VAL A 169 8.36 13.06 -3.65
CA VAL A 169 6.93 12.84 -3.91
C VAL A 169 6.15 14.14 -3.75
N LYS A 170 5.49 14.56 -4.84
CA LYS A 170 4.67 15.79 -4.87
C LYS A 170 3.18 15.56 -4.62
N TYR A 171 2.69 14.36 -4.94
CA TYR A 171 1.26 14.06 -4.96
C TYR A 171 0.93 12.97 -3.95
N TRP A 172 0.01 13.27 -3.04
CA TRP A 172 -0.38 12.40 -1.95
C TRP A 172 -1.89 12.25 -1.88
N MET A 173 -2.34 11.06 -1.49
CA MET A 173 -3.71 10.75 -1.09
C MET A 173 -3.68 10.07 0.27
N THR A 174 -4.66 10.38 1.12
CA THR A 174 -4.73 9.80 2.48
C THR A 174 -5.30 8.39 2.45
N PHE A 175 -6.59 8.26 2.18
CA PHE A 175 -7.32 6.99 2.19
C PHE A 175 -7.83 6.66 0.79
N ASN A 176 -7.45 5.50 0.29
CA ASN A 176 -8.03 4.98 -0.95
C ASN A 176 -9.52 4.70 -0.76
N GLU A 177 -10.35 5.16 -1.71
CA GLU A 177 -11.78 4.82 -1.80
C GLU A 177 -12.51 4.78 -0.44
N ILE A 178 -12.30 5.82 0.38
CA ILE A 178 -12.78 5.89 1.78
C ILE A 178 -14.28 5.63 1.94
N ASN A 179 -15.07 5.83 0.88
CA ASN A 179 -16.51 5.60 0.85
C ASN A 179 -16.93 4.14 0.60
N ASN A 180 -16.02 3.22 0.26
CA ASN A 180 -16.37 1.82 0.00
C ASN A 180 -17.06 1.14 1.21
N GLN A 181 -16.64 1.52 2.42
CA GLN A 181 -17.21 1.04 3.68
C GLN A 181 -18.70 1.40 3.89
N ILE A 182 -19.28 2.29 3.07
CA ILE A 182 -20.72 2.63 3.12
C ILE A 182 -21.58 1.44 2.68
N THR A 183 -21.04 0.55 1.84
CA THR A 183 -21.80 -0.60 1.32
C THR A 183 -21.97 -1.65 2.42
N PRO A 184 -23.21 -2.06 2.77
CA PRO A 184 -23.47 -3.04 3.84
C PRO A 184 -22.92 -4.46 3.58
N ARG A 185 -22.26 -4.69 2.45
CA ARG A 185 -21.74 -6.00 2.05
C ARG A 185 -20.25 -6.11 2.41
N GLN A 186 -19.95 -6.13 3.71
CA GLN A 186 -18.76 -6.74 4.32
C GLN A 186 -18.57 -6.24 5.75
N THR A 187 -19.62 -6.26 6.57
CA THR A 187 -19.38 -6.48 8.00
C THR A 187 -19.08 -7.98 8.14
N SER A 188 -17.80 -8.36 8.09
CA SER A 188 -17.42 -9.53 8.87
C SER A 188 -17.80 -9.22 10.32
N SER A 189 -18.20 -10.24 11.08
CA SER A 189 -18.58 -10.13 12.50
C SER A 189 -17.50 -9.52 13.40
N ASP A 190 -16.31 -9.23 12.83
CA ASP A 190 -15.08 -8.96 13.57
C ASP A 190 -14.63 -7.49 13.42
N GLY A 191 -15.45 -6.61 12.82
CA GLY A 191 -15.22 -5.16 12.86
C GLY A 191 -13.98 -4.65 12.13
N CYS A 192 -13.30 -5.49 11.34
CA CYS A 192 -12.13 -5.09 10.55
C CYS A 192 -12.59 -4.33 9.30
N VAL A 193 -12.71 -3.01 9.44
CA VAL A 193 -12.96 -2.12 8.31
C VAL A 193 -11.67 -2.00 7.51
N LEU A 194 -11.65 -2.57 6.30
CA LEU A 194 -10.55 -2.44 5.33
C LEU A 194 -10.49 -1.01 4.81
N VAL A 195 -9.94 -0.08 5.61
CA VAL A 195 -9.64 1.30 5.21
C VAL A 195 -8.20 1.61 5.58
#